data_AF-A0A736DFC7-F1
#
_entry.id   AF-A0A736DFC7-F1
#
_cell.length_a   1.000
_cell.length_b   1.000
_cell.length_c   1.000
_cell.angle_alpha   90.00
_cell.angle_beta   90.00
_cell.angle_gamma   90.00
#
_symmetry.space_group_name_H-M   'P 1'
#
loop_
_entity.id
_entity.type
_entity.pdbx_description
1 polymer ?
#
loop_
_entity_poly.entity_id
_entity_poly.type
_entity_poly.pdbx_seq_one_letter_code
_entity_poly.pdbx_strand_id
1 'polypeptide(L)' 'MAKKTKADALKTRQHLIETAIAQFALRGVANTTLNDIADAADVTRGAIYWHFE' A
#
# COMPACT_ATOMS: atom_id res chain seq x y z
N MET A 1 -15.84 10.64 -12.83
CA MET A 1 -15.16 9.75 -11.87
C MET A 1 -15.41 10.29 -10.47
N ALA A 2 -15.96 9.49 -9.56
CA ALA A 2 -16.32 9.96 -8.22
C ALA A 2 -15.06 10.41 -7.45
N LYS A 3 -15.10 11.60 -6.85
CA LYS A 3 -14.02 12.16 -6.05
C LYS A 3 -13.83 11.27 -4.82
N LYS A 4 -12.70 10.55 -4.72
CA LYS A 4 -12.38 9.73 -3.53
C LYS A 4 -12.51 10.60 -2.28
N THR A 5 -13.27 10.13 -1.29
CA THR A 5 -13.48 10.87 -0.04
C THR A 5 -12.25 10.75 0.85
N LYS A 6 -12.10 11.65 1.85
CA LYS A 6 -11.03 11.51 2.86
C LYS A 6 -11.10 10.15 3.58
N ALA A 7 -12.29 9.61 3.79
CA ALA A 7 -12.48 8.30 4.41
C ALA A 7 -11.92 7.17 3.52
N ASP A 8 -12.15 7.23 2.20
CA ASP A 8 -11.62 6.25 1.26
C ASP A 8 -10.08 6.29 1.18
N ALA A 9 -9.50 7.49 1.27
CA ALA A 9 -8.06 7.67 1.33
C ALA A 9 -7.45 7.03 2.60
N LEU A 10 -8.10 7.19 3.76
CA LEU A 10 -7.68 6.55 5.01
C LEU A 10 -7.79 5.02 4.95
N LYS A 11 -8.88 4.50 4.39
CA LYS A 11 -9.07 3.04 4.19
C LYS A 11 -7.98 2.46 3.29
N THR A 12 -7.69 3.13 2.17
CA THR A 12 -6.64 2.70 1.24
C THR A 12 -5.27 2.73 1.93
N ARG A 13 -4.97 3.78 2.70
CA ARG A 13 -3.73 3.87 3.48
C ARG A 13 -3.59 2.74 4.50
N GLN A 14 -4.67 2.41 5.21
CA GLN A 14 -4.68 1.33 6.20
C GLN A 14 -4.44 -0.03 5.51
N HIS A 15 -5.10 -0.27 4.39
CA HIS A 15 -4.91 -1.49 3.60
C HIS A 15 -3.45 -1.66 3.13
N LEU A 16 -2.79 -0.57 2.71
CA LEU A 16 -1.38 -0.60 2.34
C LEU A 16 -0.45 -0.94 3.52
N ILE A 17 -0.76 -0.46 4.72
CA ILE A 17 0.00 -0.79 5.94
C ILE A 17 -0.12 -2.27 6.27
N GLU A 18 -1.34 -2.81 6.28
CA GLU A 18 -1.59 -4.23 6.57
C GLU A 18 -0.90 -5.14 5.55
N THR A 19 -0.97 -4.78 4.27
CA THR A 19 -0.30 -5.51 3.21
C THR A 19 1.22 -5.46 3.37
N ALA A 20 1.79 -4.29 3.66
CA ALA A 20 3.22 -4.14 3.90
C ALA A 20 3.69 -4.98 5.10
N ILE A 21 2.94 -4.98 6.20
CA ILE A 21 3.23 -5.82 7.38
C ILE A 21 3.26 -7.30 6.99
N ALA A 22 2.27 -7.78 6.23
CA ALA A 22 2.23 -9.16 5.78
C ALA A 22 3.43 -9.52 4.88
N GLN A 23 3.80 -8.62 3.96
CA GLN A 23 4.97 -8.82 3.11
C GLN A 23 6.28 -8.80 3.93
N PHE A 24 6.45 -7.88 4.86
CA PHE A 24 7.61 -7.84 5.75
C PHE A 24 7.73 -9.10 6.60
N ALA A 25 6.61 -9.63 7.11
CA ALA A 25 6.61 -10.87 7.87
C ALA A 25 7.02 -12.09 7.03
N LEU A 26 6.65 -12.11 5.74
CA LEU A 26 6.93 -13.23 4.85
C LEU A 26 8.39 -13.31 4.39
N ARG A 27 9.00 -12.17 4.04
CA ARG A 27 10.32 -12.15 3.37
C ARG A 27 11.37 -11.23 4.03
N GLY A 28 10.97 -10.48 5.06
CA GLY A 28 11.81 -9.49 5.74
C GLY A 28 11.81 -8.13 5.06
N VAL A 29 12.03 -7.06 5.83
CA VAL A 29 11.97 -5.67 5.36
C VAL A 29 12.95 -5.39 4.21
N ALA A 30 14.19 -5.88 4.32
CA ALA A 30 15.22 -5.63 3.31
C ALA A 30 14.93 -6.28 1.95
N ASN A 31 14.09 -7.32 1.91
CA ASN A 31 13.75 -8.05 0.68
C ASN A 31 12.35 -7.70 0.13
N THR A 32 11.62 -6.80 0.79
CA THR A 32 10.30 -6.35 0.33
C THR A 32 10.43 -5.02 -0.39
N THR A 33 10.08 -4.99 -1.67
CA THR A 33 10.07 -3.76 -2.47
C THR A 33 8.70 -3.09 -2.45
N LEU A 34 8.64 -1.83 -2.85
CA LEU A 34 7.37 -1.13 -3.07
C LEU A 34 6.53 -1.76 -4.20
N ASN A 35 7.14 -2.50 -5.14
CA ASN A 35 6.36 -3.25 -6.13
C ASN A 35 5.67 -4.44 -5.48
N ASP A 36 6.37 -5.18 -4.62
CA ASP A 36 5.78 -6.32 -3.92
C ASP A 36 4.55 -5.93 -3.09
N ILE A 37 4.62 -4.76 -2.44
CA ILE A 37 3.50 -4.22 -1.66
C ILE A 37 2.37 -3.76 -2.59
N ALA A 38 2.70 -3.09 -3.70
CA ALA A 38 1.71 -2.61 -4.67
C ALA A 38 0.95 -3.78 -5.32
N ASP A 39 1.68 -4.79 -5.78
CA ASP A 39 1.13 -6.00 -6.40
C ASP A 39 0.26 -6.77 -5.41
N ALA A 40 0.69 -6.90 -4.15
CA ALA A 40 -0.07 -7.58 -3.11
C ALA A 40 -1.33 -6.81 -2.65
N ALA A 41 -1.33 -5.48 -2.77
CA ALA A 41 -2.47 -4.63 -2.42
C ALA A 41 -3.40 -4.31 -3.60
N ASP A 42 -3.13 -4.88 -4.78
CA ASP A 42 -3.84 -4.59 -6.05
C ASP A 42 -3.92 -3.07 -6.35
N VAL A 43 -2.79 -2.39 -6.20
CA VAL A 43 -2.65 -0.96 -6.54
C VAL A 43 -1.43 -0.70 -7.40
N THR A 44 -1.34 0.52 -7.95
CA THR A 44 -0.11 0.96 -8.60
C THR A 44 0.92 1.41 -7.58
N ARG A 45 2.22 1.24 -7.90
CA ARG A 45 3.31 1.83 -7.09
C ARG A 45 3.12 3.34 -6.86
N GLY A 46 2.61 4.06 -7.86
CA GLY A 46 2.31 5.50 -7.75
C GLY A 46 1.26 5.84 -6.69
N ALA A 47 0.30 4.94 -6.44
CA ALA A 47 -0.68 5.12 -5.38
C ALA A 47 -0.02 5.09 -3.99
N ILE A 48 1.04 4.30 -3.80
CA ILE A 48 1.78 4.25 -2.53
C ILE A 48 2.43 5.61 -2.24
N TYR A 49 3.12 6.20 -3.22
CA TYR A 49 3.71 7.53 -3.10
C TYR A 49 2.70 8.64 -2.82
N TRP A 50 1.43 8.45 -3.19
CA TRP A 50 0.36 9.40 -2.84
C TRP A 50 -0.04 9.33 -1.36
N HIS A 51 0.11 8.15 -0.73
CA HIS A 51 -0.30 7.90 0.66
C HIS A 51 0.82 8.06 1.69
N PHE A 52 2.07 7.92 1.25
CA PHE A 52 3.26 7.93 2.10
C PHE A 52 4.34 8.79 1.41
N GLU A 53 4.68 9.91 2.03
CA GLU A 53 5.81 10.78 1.66
C GLU A 53 7.14 10.23 2.21
#